data_AF-A0A843HJZ5-F1
#
_entry.id   AF-A0A843HJZ5-F1
#
_cell.length_a   1.000
_cell.length_b   1.000
_cell.length_c   1.000
_cell.angle_alpha   90.00
_cell.angle_beta   90.00
_cell.angle_gamma   90.00
#
_symmetry.space_group_name_H-M   'P 1'
#
loop_
_entity.id
_entity.type
_entity.pdbx_description
1 polymer ?
#
loop_
_entity_poly.entity_id
_entity_poly.type
_entity_poly.pdbx_seq_one_letter_code
_entity_poly.pdbx_strand_id
1 'polypeptide(L)'
;MTKQKQFVELAHNEVVNNSLYLWGGQGESALTTPPEKVISKETSLENAGRVFVTLGEKLKKKNTMKNAKYFDCSGLIVWCLTIMGLIKGDYTANDIYNKLCYAIPRDKLKGGDLCFKSSNGRMTHVGIYSKKYGVIEVKGRDYGVVEGKLDESKWSSYGRLRCLEK
;
A
#
# COMPACT_ATOMS: atom_id res chain seq x y z
N MET A 1 21.83 3.39 -3.87
CA MET A 1 20.74 2.88 -2.99
C MET A 1 20.29 1.53 -3.54
N THR A 2 20.11 0.50 -2.70
CA THR A 2 19.63 -0.82 -3.20
C THR A 2 18.16 -0.72 -3.64
N LYS A 3 17.71 -1.60 -4.54
CA LYS A 3 16.29 -1.66 -4.98
C LYS A 3 15.34 -1.83 -3.81
N GLN A 4 15.69 -2.67 -2.84
CA GLN A 4 14.92 -2.88 -1.61
C GLN A 4 14.75 -1.58 -0.80
N LYS A 5 15.85 -0.83 -0.62
CA LYS A 5 15.79 0.45 0.10
C LYS A 5 14.96 1.48 -0.68
N GLN A 6 15.14 1.57 -2.00
CA GLN A 6 14.33 2.45 -2.84
C GLN A 6 12.84 2.11 -2.74
N PHE A 7 12.49 0.82 -2.81
CA PHE A 7 11.11 0.34 -2.69
C PHE A 7 10.46 0.74 -1.36
N VAL A 8 11.19 0.54 -0.25
CA VAL A 8 10.72 0.96 1.09
C VAL A 8 10.56 2.48 1.20
N GLU A 9 11.52 3.26 0.71
CA GLU A 9 11.46 4.72 0.78
C GLU A 9 10.33 5.29 -0.09
N LEU A 10 10.08 4.71 -1.26
CA LEU A 10 8.94 5.10 -2.10
C LEU A 10 7.60 4.93 -1.37
N ALA A 11 7.41 3.79 -0.69
CA ALA A 11 6.19 3.55 0.08
C ALA A 11 6.11 4.45 1.33
N HIS A 12 7.24 4.66 2.02
CA HIS A 12 7.30 5.53 3.20
C HIS A 12 7.01 7.00 2.83
N ASN A 13 7.45 7.47 1.66
CA ASN A 13 7.09 8.80 1.18
C ASN A 13 5.57 8.99 1.09
N GLU A 14 4.80 7.93 0.82
CA GLU A 14 3.33 8.00 0.78
C GLU A 14 2.70 8.08 2.19
N VAL A 15 3.39 7.62 3.23
CA VAL A 15 3.03 7.93 4.63
C VAL A 15 3.23 9.42 4.90
N VAL A 16 4.39 9.98 4.52
CA VAL A 16 4.72 11.40 4.70
C VAL A 16 3.76 12.30 3.93
N ASN A 17 3.45 11.91 2.68
CA ASN A 17 2.48 12.58 1.80
C ASN A 17 1.04 12.43 2.29
N ASN A 18 0.80 11.70 3.38
CA ASN A 18 -0.53 11.46 3.94
C ASN A 18 -1.50 10.84 2.94
N SER A 19 -0.99 9.99 2.05
CA SER A 19 -1.78 9.31 1.02
C SER A 19 -2.92 8.49 1.61
N LEU A 20 -3.99 8.36 0.84
CA LEU A 20 -5.29 7.88 1.28
C LEU A 20 -5.58 6.50 0.71
N TYR A 21 -6.53 5.83 1.35
CA TYR A 21 -7.11 4.64 0.81
C TYR A 21 -8.19 5.00 -0.22
N LEU A 22 -8.23 4.27 -1.33
CA LEU A 22 -9.33 4.21 -2.27
C LEU A 22 -9.40 2.81 -2.85
N TRP A 23 -10.58 2.22 -2.93
CA TRP A 23 -10.72 0.90 -3.55
C TRP A 23 -10.21 0.92 -5.01
N GLY A 24 -9.31 0.00 -5.37
CA GLY A 24 -8.68 -0.02 -6.69
C GLY A 24 -7.78 1.20 -6.98
N GLY A 25 -7.33 1.92 -5.95
CA GLY A 25 -6.41 3.07 -6.11
C GLY A 25 -5.01 2.60 -6.49
N GLN A 26 -4.38 3.28 -7.45
CA GLN A 26 -3.10 2.91 -8.04
C GLN A 26 -2.12 4.09 -8.15
N GLY A 27 -2.26 5.09 -7.28
CA GLY A 27 -1.40 6.26 -7.25
C GLY A 27 -1.97 7.48 -7.96
N GLU A 28 -3.28 7.52 -8.23
CA GLU A 28 -3.93 8.74 -8.70
C GLU A 28 -3.82 9.84 -7.63
N SER A 29 -3.59 11.09 -8.06
CA SER A 29 -3.47 12.24 -7.16
C SER A 29 -4.74 12.45 -6.34
N ALA A 30 -4.62 12.55 -5.02
CA ALA A 30 -5.77 12.74 -4.13
C ALA A 30 -6.39 14.15 -4.24
N LEU A 31 -5.61 15.13 -4.71
CA LEU A 31 -6.04 16.53 -4.83
C LEU A 31 -6.69 16.85 -6.17
N THR A 32 -6.40 16.07 -7.20
CA THR A 32 -6.86 16.35 -8.58
C THR A 32 -7.74 15.25 -9.16
N THR A 33 -7.89 14.12 -8.47
CA THR A 33 -8.86 13.08 -8.86
C THR A 33 -10.28 13.64 -8.63
N PRO A 34 -11.13 13.68 -9.67
CA PRO A 34 -12.49 14.18 -9.53
C PRO A 34 -13.33 13.33 -8.55
N PRO A 35 -14.23 13.94 -7.75
CA PRO A 35 -15.06 13.21 -6.79
C PRO A 35 -15.87 12.06 -7.40
N GLU A 36 -16.34 12.20 -8.64
CA GLU A 36 -17.14 11.20 -9.35
C GLU A 36 -16.32 9.93 -9.60
N LYS A 37 -15.01 10.08 -9.82
CA LYS A 37 -14.08 8.96 -9.98
C LYS A 37 -13.78 8.27 -8.64
N VAL A 38 -13.77 9.02 -7.55
CA VAL A 38 -13.66 8.43 -6.20
C VAL A 38 -14.91 7.61 -5.89
N ILE A 39 -16.09 8.15 -6.17
CA ILE A 39 -17.38 7.48 -5.98
C ILE A 39 -17.47 6.21 -6.83
N SER A 40 -17.09 6.26 -8.10
CA SER A 40 -17.21 5.12 -9.02
C SER A 40 -16.26 3.95 -8.70
N LYS A 41 -15.15 4.22 -7.99
CA LYS A 41 -14.22 3.19 -7.52
C LYS A 41 -14.68 2.50 -6.26
N GLU A 42 -15.42 3.20 -5.40
CA GLU A 42 -15.85 2.67 -4.11
C GLU A 42 -17.04 1.71 -4.20
N THR A 43 -17.20 0.88 -3.19
CA THR A 43 -18.22 -0.17 -3.16
C THR A 43 -19.58 0.33 -2.68
N SER A 44 -19.65 1.54 -2.13
CA SER A 44 -20.90 2.22 -1.76
C SER A 44 -20.68 3.73 -1.62
N LEU A 45 -21.76 4.51 -1.64
CA LEU A 45 -21.71 5.94 -1.35
C LEU A 45 -21.23 6.24 0.08
N GLU A 46 -21.59 5.39 1.05
CA GLU A 46 -21.10 5.49 2.42
C GLU A 46 -19.57 5.35 2.49
N ASN A 47 -19.03 4.38 1.75
CA ASN A 47 -17.59 4.16 1.68
C ASN A 47 -16.86 5.31 0.98
N ALA A 48 -17.43 5.87 -0.10
CA ALA A 48 -16.91 7.09 -0.70
C ALA A 48 -16.94 8.28 0.28
N GLY A 49 -18.02 8.41 1.05
CA GLY A 49 -18.15 9.40 2.13
C GLY A 49 -16.99 9.33 3.14
N ARG A 50 -16.63 8.12 3.58
CA ARG A 50 -15.48 7.91 4.50
C ARG A 50 -14.15 8.35 3.91
N VAL A 51 -13.93 8.13 2.61
CA VAL A 51 -12.74 8.63 1.90
C VAL A 51 -12.71 10.16 1.91
N PHE A 52 -13.85 10.81 1.61
CA PHE A 52 -13.93 12.28 1.61
C PHE A 52 -13.78 12.90 3.01
N VAL A 53 -14.35 12.28 4.05
CA VAL A 53 -14.15 12.71 5.44
C VAL A 53 -12.66 12.67 5.78
N THR A 54 -12.00 11.56 5.50
CA THR A 54 -10.55 11.39 5.78
C THR A 54 -9.71 12.39 4.99
N LEU A 55 -10.04 12.63 3.71
CA LEU A 55 -9.39 13.66 2.89
C LEU A 55 -9.54 15.05 3.53
N GLY A 56 -10.76 15.43 3.91
CA GLY A 56 -11.05 16.71 4.55
C GLY A 56 -10.31 16.89 5.88
N GLU A 57 -10.25 15.85 6.71
CA GLU A 57 -9.49 15.87 7.96
C GLU A 57 -7.98 16.04 7.74
N LYS A 58 -7.41 15.35 6.74
CA LYS A 58 -5.99 15.47 6.41
C LYS A 58 -5.64 16.83 5.80
N LEU A 59 -6.52 17.41 4.97
CA LEU A 59 -6.33 18.75 4.41
C LEU A 59 -6.25 19.85 5.47
N LYS A 60 -6.99 19.71 6.58
CA LYS A 60 -6.95 20.66 7.71
C LYS A 60 -5.57 20.72 8.39
N LYS A 61 -4.76 19.66 8.29
CA LYS A 61 -3.47 19.54 9.00
C LYS A 61 -2.30 20.31 8.32
N LYS A 62 -2.54 20.96 7.18
CA LYS A 62 -1.62 21.82 6.35
C LYS A 62 -0.24 21.21 6.00
N ASN A 63 0.26 21.52 4.79
CA ASN A 63 1.59 21.21 4.23
C ASN A 63 2.00 19.74 3.96
N THR A 64 1.24 18.72 4.35
CA THR A 64 1.65 17.32 4.10
C THR A 64 0.94 16.63 2.91
N MET A 65 -0.07 17.28 2.31
CA MET A 65 -0.95 16.65 1.31
C MET A 65 -0.61 16.94 -0.16
N LYS A 66 0.40 17.80 -0.45
CA LYS A 66 0.67 18.29 -1.81
C LYS A 66 0.85 17.16 -2.84
N ASN A 67 1.43 16.04 -2.41
CA ASN A 67 1.72 14.89 -3.27
C ASN A 67 0.91 13.65 -2.88
N ALA A 68 -0.15 13.83 -2.09
CA ALA A 68 -1.01 12.74 -1.62
C ALA A 68 -1.64 12.02 -2.81
N LYS A 69 -1.71 10.70 -2.71
CA LYS A 69 -2.29 9.82 -3.72
C LYS A 69 -3.32 8.90 -3.10
N TYR A 70 -4.09 8.24 -3.95
CA TYR A 70 -5.01 7.18 -3.60
C TYR A 70 -4.40 5.80 -3.91
N PHE A 71 -4.49 4.89 -2.93
CA PHE A 71 -4.04 3.51 -3.08
C PHE A 71 -5.04 2.53 -2.48
N ASP A 72 -5.09 1.31 -3.00
CA ASP A 72 -5.44 0.15 -2.18
C ASP A 72 -4.17 -0.60 -1.74
N CYS A 73 -4.35 -1.68 -0.97
CA CYS A 73 -3.21 -2.43 -0.40
C CYS A 73 -2.23 -2.93 -1.47
N SER A 74 -2.73 -3.56 -2.53
CA SER A 74 -1.93 -4.03 -3.66
C SER A 74 -1.44 -2.90 -4.54
N GLY A 75 -2.27 -1.87 -4.74
CA GLY A 75 -2.00 -0.73 -5.60
C GLY A 75 -0.78 0.06 -5.16
N LEU A 76 -0.52 0.18 -3.85
CA LEU A 76 0.74 0.76 -3.35
C LEU A 76 1.97 -0.06 -3.81
N ILE A 77 1.90 -1.39 -3.70
CA ILE A 77 2.99 -2.28 -4.12
C ILE A 77 3.22 -2.18 -5.62
N VAL A 78 2.13 -2.30 -6.39
CA VAL A 78 2.15 -2.23 -7.85
C VAL A 78 2.73 -0.90 -8.30
N TRP A 79 2.23 0.22 -7.75
CA TRP A 79 2.72 1.55 -8.07
C TRP A 79 4.22 1.69 -7.82
N CYS A 80 4.71 1.30 -6.63
CA CYS A 80 6.14 1.34 -6.31
C CYS A 80 6.97 0.53 -7.31
N LEU A 81 6.54 -0.68 -7.67
CA LEU A 81 7.27 -1.54 -8.61
C LEU A 81 7.20 -1.01 -10.05
N THR A 82 6.09 -0.40 -10.46
CA THR A 82 5.92 0.20 -11.78
C THR A 82 6.81 1.43 -11.96
N ILE A 83 6.86 2.35 -10.97
CA ILE A 83 7.75 3.53 -11.07
C ILE A 83 9.23 3.15 -11.00
N MET A 84 9.56 2.00 -10.42
CA MET A 84 10.90 1.43 -10.46
C MET A 84 11.21 0.68 -11.78
N GLY A 85 10.23 0.56 -12.69
CA GLY A 85 10.38 -0.16 -13.96
C GLY A 85 10.51 -1.68 -13.81
N LEU A 86 10.07 -2.25 -12.68
CA LEU A 86 10.30 -3.66 -12.35
C LEU A 86 9.17 -4.59 -12.80
N ILE A 87 7.97 -4.06 -13.00
CA ILE A 87 6.80 -4.83 -13.47
C ILE A 87 5.99 -4.03 -14.48
N LYS A 88 5.13 -4.75 -15.21
CA LYS A 88 4.06 -4.19 -16.05
C LYS A 88 2.74 -4.86 -15.64
N GLY A 89 1.67 -4.07 -15.62
CA GLY A 89 0.32 -4.53 -15.29
C GLY A 89 -0.04 -4.43 -13.81
N ASP A 90 -1.29 -4.79 -13.52
CA ASP A 90 -1.88 -4.78 -12.18
C ASP A 90 -1.88 -6.18 -11.55
N TYR A 91 -1.76 -6.23 -10.23
CA TYR A 91 -1.70 -7.47 -9.46
C TYR A 91 -2.44 -7.32 -8.14
N THR A 92 -3.37 -8.23 -7.87
CA THR A 92 -3.99 -8.34 -6.54
C THR A 92 -2.96 -8.77 -5.48
N ALA A 93 -3.25 -8.58 -4.19
CA ALA A 93 -2.40 -9.10 -3.11
C ALA A 93 -2.11 -10.62 -3.26
N ASN A 94 -3.11 -11.38 -3.71
CA ASN A 94 -2.96 -12.81 -3.99
C ASN A 94 -2.05 -13.08 -5.19
N ASP A 95 -2.16 -12.31 -6.27
CA ASP A 95 -1.28 -12.44 -7.42
C ASP A 95 0.16 -12.03 -7.10
N ILE A 96 0.36 -10.96 -6.33
CA ILE A 96 1.68 -10.52 -5.87
C ILE A 96 2.37 -11.65 -5.11
N TYR A 97 1.68 -12.28 -4.16
CA TYR A 97 2.24 -13.39 -3.39
C TYR A 97 2.62 -14.59 -4.28
N ASN A 98 1.69 -15.04 -5.12
CA ASN A 98 1.87 -16.28 -5.87
C ASN A 98 2.78 -16.13 -7.10
N LYS A 99 2.75 -14.98 -7.77
CA LYS A 99 3.46 -14.76 -9.05
C LYS A 99 4.77 -14.00 -8.87
N LEU A 100 4.81 -13.02 -7.96
CA LEU A 100 5.96 -12.12 -7.82
C LEU A 100 6.88 -12.48 -6.65
N CYS A 101 6.35 -13.16 -5.63
CA CYS A 101 7.10 -13.53 -4.42
C CYS A 101 7.45 -15.01 -4.34
N TYR A 102 8.56 -15.32 -3.68
CA TYR A 102 8.71 -16.63 -3.04
C TYR A 102 8.36 -16.51 -1.56
N ALA A 103 7.74 -17.55 -1.02
CA ALA A 103 7.37 -17.61 0.38
C ALA A 103 8.63 -17.62 1.25
N ILE A 104 8.60 -16.89 2.35
CA ILE A 104 9.66 -16.89 3.36
C ILE A 104 9.06 -17.08 4.75
N PRO A 105 9.80 -17.70 5.69
CA PRO A 105 9.39 -17.72 7.07
C PRO A 105 9.65 -16.36 7.73
N ARG A 106 8.88 -16.07 8.79
CA ARG A 106 8.87 -14.77 9.47
C ARG A 106 10.24 -14.34 10.00
N ASP A 107 11.02 -15.29 10.52
CA ASP A 107 12.37 -15.06 11.08
C ASP A 107 13.40 -14.67 10.02
N LYS A 108 13.07 -14.80 8.73
CA LYS A 108 13.94 -14.41 7.60
C LYS A 108 13.55 -13.08 6.97
N LEU A 109 12.61 -12.34 7.56
CA LEU A 109 12.19 -11.03 7.07
C LEU A 109 13.34 -10.02 7.01
N LYS A 110 13.42 -9.32 5.88
CA LYS A 110 14.34 -8.22 5.60
C LYS A 110 13.56 -7.03 5.04
N GLY A 111 14.11 -5.83 5.16
CA GLY A 111 13.47 -4.63 4.63
C GLY A 111 13.18 -4.77 3.13
N GLY A 112 11.95 -4.47 2.73
CA GLY A 112 11.43 -4.65 1.37
C GLY A 112 10.67 -5.96 1.15
N ASP A 113 10.68 -6.89 2.11
CA ASP A 113 9.81 -8.06 2.08
C ASP A 113 8.36 -7.67 2.32
N LEU A 114 7.43 -8.49 1.84
CA LEU A 114 6.00 -8.24 1.95
C LEU A 114 5.38 -9.10 3.05
N CYS A 115 4.50 -8.48 3.83
CA CYS A 115 3.66 -9.13 4.83
C CYS A 115 2.23 -9.23 4.28
N PHE A 116 1.59 -10.38 4.44
CA PHE A 116 0.24 -10.65 3.92
C PHE A 116 -0.71 -11.11 5.02
N LYS A 117 -1.97 -10.70 4.90
CA LYS A 117 -3.09 -11.30 5.65
C LYS A 117 -3.81 -12.26 4.72
N SER A 118 -4.05 -13.48 5.19
CA SER A 118 -4.80 -14.49 4.45
C SER A 118 -6.19 -14.69 5.04
N SER A 119 -7.17 -14.93 4.16
CA SER A 119 -8.50 -15.38 4.52
C SER A 119 -8.93 -16.46 3.52
N ASN A 120 -9.42 -17.60 4.01
CA ASN A 120 -9.85 -18.74 3.19
C ASN A 120 -8.80 -19.15 2.13
N GLY A 121 -7.52 -19.21 2.54
CA GLY A 121 -6.40 -19.60 1.67
C GLY A 121 -5.98 -18.55 0.64
N ARG A 122 -6.56 -17.34 0.65
CA ARG A 122 -6.24 -16.25 -0.29
C ARG A 122 -5.64 -15.06 0.43
N MET A 123 -4.64 -14.41 -0.19
CA MET A 123 -4.11 -13.15 0.36
C MET A 123 -5.10 -12.01 0.09
N THR A 124 -5.57 -11.38 1.16
CA THR A 124 -6.60 -10.33 1.12
C THR A 124 -6.05 -8.95 1.42
N HIS A 125 -4.84 -8.88 1.97
CA HIS A 125 -4.17 -7.64 2.31
C HIS A 125 -2.66 -7.81 2.25
N VAL A 126 -1.94 -6.73 1.96
CA VAL A 126 -0.48 -6.71 1.84
C VAL A 126 0.10 -5.41 2.40
N GLY A 127 1.31 -5.49 2.96
CA GLY A 127 2.13 -4.36 3.39
C GLY A 127 3.63 -4.64 3.23
N ILE A 128 4.45 -3.58 3.30
CA ILE A 128 5.90 -3.66 3.09
C ILE A 128 6.61 -3.62 4.43
N TYR A 129 7.39 -4.65 4.73
CA TYR A 129 8.21 -4.70 5.92
C TYR A 129 9.44 -3.77 5.80
N SER A 130 9.66 -3.00 6.84
CA SER A 130 10.81 -2.12 7.05
C SER A 130 11.31 -2.31 8.48
N LYS A 131 12.62 -2.55 8.62
CA LYS A 131 13.24 -2.58 9.96
C LYS A 131 13.13 -1.24 10.70
N LYS A 132 13.00 -0.13 9.96
CA LYS A 132 12.96 1.22 10.52
C LYS A 132 11.53 1.68 10.88
N TYR A 133 10.56 1.33 10.03
CA TYR A 133 9.20 1.89 10.07
C TYR A 133 8.12 0.86 10.44
N GLY A 134 8.50 -0.40 10.70
CA GLY A 134 7.53 -1.48 10.88
C GLY A 134 6.97 -1.96 9.53
N VAL A 135 5.66 -2.10 9.40
CA VAL A 135 5.00 -2.49 8.14
C VAL A 135 4.27 -1.29 7.56
N ILE A 136 4.67 -0.84 6.38
CA ILE A 136 3.99 0.22 5.64
C ILE A 136 2.81 -0.41 4.90
N GLU A 137 1.58 -0.02 5.25
CA GLU A 137 0.35 -0.60 4.70
C GLU A 137 -0.70 0.45 4.40
N VAL A 138 -1.61 0.16 3.47
CA VAL A 138 -2.81 0.96 3.23
C VAL A 138 -3.94 0.42 4.09
N LYS A 139 -4.06 0.90 5.33
CA LYS A 139 -4.85 0.26 6.39
C LYS A 139 -6.37 0.27 6.14
N GLY A 140 -6.86 1.27 5.42
CA GLY A 140 -8.28 1.39 5.08
C GLY A 140 -8.74 2.84 4.96
N ARG A 141 -10.02 3.01 4.61
CA ARG A 141 -10.65 4.30 4.28
C ARG A 141 -10.38 5.40 5.30
N ASP A 142 -10.52 5.07 6.59
CA ASP A 142 -10.42 6.03 7.69
C ASP A 142 -8.96 6.34 8.11
N TYR A 143 -7.97 5.78 7.40
CA TYR A 143 -6.55 5.87 7.77
C TYR A 143 -5.66 6.26 6.58
N GLY A 144 -5.77 5.54 5.48
CA GLY A 144 -4.86 5.63 4.33
C GLY A 144 -3.56 4.85 4.52
N VAL A 145 -2.46 5.40 4.01
CA VAL A 145 -1.12 4.80 4.12
C VAL A 145 -0.52 5.12 5.48
N VAL A 146 -0.10 4.09 6.22
CA VAL A 146 0.38 4.22 7.60
C VAL A 146 1.58 3.29 7.87
N GLU A 147 2.26 3.57 8.97
CA GLU A 147 3.21 2.65 9.61
C GLU A 147 2.47 1.82 10.67
N GLY A 148 2.40 0.52 10.45
CA GLY A 148 1.84 -0.46 11.39
C GLY A 148 2.93 -1.28 12.07
N LYS A 149 2.62 -1.91 13.21
CA LYS A 149 3.54 -2.85 13.85
C LYS A 149 3.38 -4.24 13.26
N LEU A 150 4.48 -4.98 13.13
CA LEU A 150 4.48 -6.36 12.65
C LEU A 150 3.66 -7.28 13.57
N ASP A 151 3.66 -7.05 14.88
CA ASP A 151 2.95 -7.91 15.84
C ASP A 151 1.47 -7.57 16.02
N GLU A 152 1.04 -6.35 15.70
CA GLU A 152 -0.33 -5.89 15.97
C GLU A 152 -1.31 -6.20 14.83
N SER A 153 -0.80 -6.44 13.62
CA SER A 153 -1.61 -6.51 12.39
C SER A 153 -1.93 -7.95 11.93
N LYS A 154 -1.83 -8.99 12.78
CA LYS A 154 -2.20 -10.39 12.46
C LYS A 154 -1.67 -10.90 11.09
N TRP A 155 -0.43 -10.54 10.71
CA TRP A 155 0.18 -11.00 9.46
C TRP A 155 0.44 -12.51 9.51
N SER A 156 -0.03 -13.23 8.49
CA SER A 156 -0.04 -14.70 8.47
C SER A 156 0.88 -15.31 7.43
N SER A 157 1.34 -14.54 6.45
CA SER A 157 2.21 -15.03 5.38
C SER A 157 3.19 -13.96 4.95
N TYR A 158 4.36 -14.37 4.46
CA TYR A 158 5.46 -13.46 4.12
C TYR A 158 6.08 -13.86 2.80
N GLY A 159 6.38 -12.87 1.96
CA GLY A 159 6.91 -13.10 0.63
C GLY A 159 8.04 -12.14 0.30
N ARG A 160 9.11 -12.65 -0.34
CA ARG A 160 10.16 -11.80 -0.90
C ARG A 160 9.97 -11.65 -2.41
N LEU A 161 9.92 -10.39 -2.86
CA LEU A 161 9.79 -10.04 -4.27
C LEU A 161 11.04 -10.42 -5.05
N ARG A 162 10.88 -11.28 -6.06
CA ARG A 162 11.99 -11.74 -6.92
C ARG A 162 12.66 -10.60 -7.69
N CYS A 163 11.92 -9.55 -8.02
CA CYS A 163 12.43 -8.42 -8.79
C CYS A 163 13.34 -7.48 -8.00
N LEU A 164 13.32 -7.53 -6.66
CA LEU A 164 14.13 -6.68 -5.79
C LEU A 164 15.49 -7.30 -5.43
N GLU A 165 15.71 -8.58 -5.74
CA GLU A 165 16.97 -9.29 -5.49
C GLU A 165 17.95 -9.23 -6.67
N LYS A 166 17.49 -8.76 -7.83
CA LYS A 166 18.31 -8.58 -9.03
C LYS A 166 19.10 -7.29 -9.01
#